data_AF-A0A2N1GZ39-F1
#
_entry.id   AF-A0A2N1GZ39-F1
#
_cell.length_a   1.000
_cell.length_b   1.000
_cell.length_c   1.000
_cell.angle_alpha   90.00
_cell.angle_beta   90.00
_cell.angle_gamma   90.00
#
_symmetry.space_group_name_H-M   'P 1'
#
loop_
_entity.id
_entity.type
_entity.pdbx_description
1 polymer ?
#
loop_
_entity_poly.entity_id
_entity_poly.type
_entity_poly.pdbx_seq_one_letter_code
_entity_poly.pdbx_strand_id
1 'polypeptide(L)'
;EVELVSEQPSLDLETLLHKPAFLQLSPDGGGIHGQIYRAAQGDSGKRLTRYSVTLRPQLAYLAHRINQRIFQNLSVPKIIGMVLEEHGIQGNAYEFKTGSIYPE
;
A
#
# COMPACT_ATOMS: atom_id res chain seq x y z
N GLU A 1 4.66 11.59 1.62
CA GLU A 1 4.47 12.07 0.24
C GLU A 1 5.84 12.22 -0.40
N VAL A 2 5.96 11.97 -1.70
CA VAL A 2 7.22 12.00 -2.45
C VAL A 2 7.03 12.90 -3.66
N GLU A 3 7.92 13.88 -3.82
CA GLU A 3 7.97 14.76 -4.99
C GLU A 3 8.93 14.20 -6.02
N LEU A 4 8.51 14.21 -7.29
CA LEU A 4 9.18 13.60 -8.43
C LEU A 4 9.22 14.57 -9.60
N VAL A 5 10.12 14.33 -10.55
CA VAL A 5 10.18 15.04 -11.82
C VAL A 5 10.30 14.06 -12.97
N SER A 6 9.66 14.36 -14.10
CA SER A 6 9.77 13.59 -15.34
C SER A 6 9.82 14.50 -16.56
N GLU A 7 10.49 14.06 -17.62
CA GLU A 7 10.45 14.73 -18.92
C GLU A 7 9.13 14.49 -19.66
N GLN A 8 8.34 13.51 -19.23
CA GLN A 8 7.00 13.25 -19.76
C GLN A 8 6.00 14.19 -19.08
N PRO A 9 5.36 15.13 -19.81
CA PRO A 9 4.52 16.16 -19.21
C PRO A 9 3.05 15.75 -19.03
N SER A 10 2.64 14.60 -19.55
CA SER A 10 1.25 14.15 -19.54
C SER A 10 1.18 12.64 -19.25
N LEU A 11 1.68 12.25 -18.08
CA LEU A 11 1.54 10.87 -17.62
C LEU A 11 0.05 10.57 -17.36
N ASP A 12 -0.39 9.40 -17.79
CA ASP A 12 -1.69 8.87 -17.39
C ASP A 12 -1.63 8.42 -15.92
N LEU A 13 -1.93 9.33 -15.01
CA LEU A 13 -1.83 9.11 -13.57
C LEU A 13 -2.79 8.04 -13.05
N GLU A 14 -3.94 7.86 -13.71
CA GLU A 14 -4.91 6.84 -13.33
C GLU A 14 -4.30 5.44 -13.46
N THR A 15 -3.50 5.24 -14.51
CA THR A 15 -2.78 3.98 -14.70
C THR A 15 -1.73 3.70 -13.63
N LEU A 16 -1.33 4.68 -12.83
CA LEU A 16 -0.36 4.50 -11.75
C LEU A 16 -1.03 4.10 -10.43
N LEU A 17 -2.31 4.45 -10.24
CA LEU A 17 -3.02 4.20 -8.98
C LEU A 17 -3.09 2.70 -8.67
N HIS A 18 -2.96 2.38 -7.38
CA HIS A 18 -3.04 1.03 -6.81
C HIS A 18 -1.92 0.08 -7.24
N LYS A 19 -1.01 0.49 -8.14
CA LYS A 19 0.13 -0.32 -8.53
C LYS A 19 1.18 -0.39 -7.42
N PRO A 20 1.83 -1.54 -7.23
CA PRO A 20 3.03 -1.64 -6.40
C PRO A 20 4.14 -0.74 -6.94
N ALA A 21 4.86 -0.10 -6.03
CA ALA A 21 6.03 0.71 -6.32
C ALA A 21 7.08 0.55 -5.22
N PHE A 22 8.33 0.82 -5.59
CA PHE A 22 9.46 0.78 -4.68
C PHE A 22 10.25 2.08 -4.80
N LEU A 23 10.44 2.75 -3.67
CA LEU A 23 11.32 3.91 -3.55
C LEU A 23 12.66 3.44 -2.98
N GLN A 24 13.66 3.31 -3.84
CA GLN A 24 15.02 3.00 -3.42
C GLN A 24 15.67 4.25 -2.79
N LEU A 25 16.15 4.11 -1.55
CA LEU A 25 16.77 5.21 -0.79
C LEU A 25 18.30 5.09 -0.76
N SER A 26 18.84 3.90 -1.01
CA SER A 26 20.28 3.64 -0.95
C SER A 26 20.75 2.67 -2.04
N PRO A 27 22.02 2.76 -2.49
CA PRO A 27 22.55 1.89 -3.56
C PRO A 27 22.60 0.41 -3.22
N ASP A 28 22.61 0.06 -1.95
CA ASP A 28 22.59 -1.31 -1.42
C ASP A 28 21.21 -2.00 -1.51
N GLY A 29 20.20 -1.30 -2.04
CA GLY A 29 18.84 -1.82 -2.22
C GLY A 29 17.89 -1.54 -1.07
N GLY A 30 18.32 -0.78 -0.06
CA GLY A 30 17.42 -0.26 0.98
C GLY A 30 16.38 0.69 0.41
N GLY A 31 15.12 0.55 0.83
CA GLY A 31 14.03 1.39 0.34
C GLY A 31 12.67 1.09 0.95
N ILE A 32 11.64 1.69 0.35
CA ILE A 32 10.25 1.64 0.82
C ILE A 32 9.38 0.98 -0.25
N HIS A 33 8.77 -0.15 0.08
CA HIS A 33 7.72 -0.76 -0.71
C HIS A 33 6.35 -0.19 -0.34
N GLY A 34 5.49 -0.04 -1.35
CA GLY A 34 4.09 0.32 -1.12
C GLY A 34 3.28 0.23 -2.41
N GLN A 35 2.03 0.65 -2.34
CA GLN A 35 1.20 0.91 -3.50
C GLN A 35 1.02 2.42 -3.68
N ILE A 36 0.95 2.87 -4.92
CA ILE A 36 0.65 4.26 -5.25
C ILE A 36 -0.80 4.53 -4.86
N TYR A 37 -0.98 5.23 -3.74
CA TYR A 37 -2.28 5.58 -3.18
C TYR A 37 -2.82 6.88 -3.74
N ARG A 38 -1.93 7.83 -4.04
CA ARG A 38 -2.24 9.11 -4.68
C ARG A 38 -1.16 9.39 -5.71
N ALA A 39 -1.55 9.97 -6.84
CA ALA A 39 -0.67 10.57 -7.82
C ALA A 39 -1.27 11.90 -8.26
N ALA A 40 -0.44 12.93 -8.39
CA ALA A 40 -0.85 14.25 -8.87
C ALA A 40 0.24 14.85 -9.76
N GLN A 41 -0.18 15.61 -10.76
CA GLN A 41 0.70 16.42 -11.59
C GLN A 41 0.72 17.85 -11.04
N GLY A 42 1.91 18.39 -10.89
CA GLY A 42 2.15 19.81 -10.57
C GLY A 42 2.54 20.59 -11.82
N ASP A 43 3.33 21.65 -11.63
CA ASP A 43 3.74 22.51 -12.73
C ASP A 43 4.62 21.80 -13.76
N SER A 44 4.36 22.09 -15.04
CA SER A 44 5.21 21.72 -16.17
C SER A 44 6.18 22.85 -16.50
N GLY A 45 7.47 22.64 -16.24
CA GLY A 45 8.54 23.52 -16.69
C GLY A 45 8.93 23.28 -18.15
N LYS A 46 9.98 23.96 -18.63
CA LYS A 46 10.46 23.83 -20.02
C LYS A 46 10.98 22.44 -20.39
N ARG A 47 11.52 21.70 -19.42
CA ARG A 47 12.08 20.34 -19.62
C ARG A 47 11.44 19.30 -18.71
N LEU A 48 11.13 19.67 -17.48
CA LEU A 48 10.66 18.75 -16.44
C LEU A 48 9.28 19.16 -15.95
N THR A 49 8.42 18.17 -15.77
CA THR A 49 7.11 18.29 -15.10
C THR A 49 7.22 17.68 -13.71
N ARG A 50 6.68 18.39 -12.71
CA ARG A 50 6.63 17.93 -11.32
C ARG A 50 5.45 16.98 -11.12
N TYR A 51 5.64 15.96 -10.31
CA TYR A 51 4.60 15.04 -9.87
C TYR A 51 4.73 14.79 -8.37
N SER A 52 3.62 14.56 -7.69
CA SER A 52 3.64 14.07 -6.31
C SER A 52 2.94 12.72 -6.21
N VAL A 53 3.55 11.81 -5.45
CA VAL A 53 2.98 10.48 -5.20
C VAL A 53 2.95 10.18 -3.71
N THR A 54 1.94 9.43 -3.28
CA THR A 54 1.87 8.88 -1.93
C THR A 54 1.94 7.38 -2.00
N LEU A 55 2.98 6.78 -1.41
CA LEU A 55 3.06 5.35 -1.19
C LEU A 55 2.42 4.99 0.15
N ARG A 56 1.60 3.95 0.16
CA ARG A 56 1.01 3.36 1.38
C ARG A 56 1.23 1.84 1.38
N PRO A 57 1.37 1.19 2.55
CA PRO A 57 1.32 -0.27 2.61
C PRO A 57 -0.07 -0.76 2.14
N GLN A 58 -0.13 -1.95 1.56
CA GLN A 58 -1.40 -2.55 1.10
C GLN A 58 -2.46 -2.60 2.22
N LEU A 59 -2.02 -2.82 3.48
CA LEU A 59 -2.87 -2.82 4.66
C LEU A 59 -3.67 -1.52 4.83
N ALA A 60 -3.18 -0.37 4.36
CA ALA A 60 -3.87 0.91 4.49
C ALA A 60 -5.22 0.93 3.75
N TYR A 61 -5.41 0.09 2.74
CA TYR A 61 -6.66 0.02 1.96
C TYR A 61 -7.83 -0.53 2.77
N LEU A 62 -7.56 -1.26 3.86
CA LEU A 62 -8.62 -1.71 4.78
C LEU A 62 -9.41 -0.54 5.37
N ALA A 63 -8.83 0.66 5.45
CA ALA A 63 -9.53 1.85 5.92
C ALA A 63 -10.71 2.27 5.04
N HIS A 64 -10.78 1.80 3.79
CA HIS A 64 -11.88 2.12 2.86
C HIS A 64 -13.10 1.21 3.01
N ARG A 65 -13.03 0.17 3.84
CA ARG A 65 -14.14 -0.75 4.05
C ARG A 65 -14.46 -0.87 5.54
N ILE A 66 -15.68 -0.51 5.90
CA ILE A 66 -16.22 -0.68 7.23
C ILE A 66 -17.28 -1.78 7.17
N ASN A 67 -17.23 -2.72 8.10
CA ASN A 67 -18.18 -3.83 8.16
C ASN A 67 -18.56 -4.16 9.61
N GLN A 68 -19.78 -4.65 9.82
CA GLN A 68 -20.27 -5.15 11.10
C GLN A 68 -20.50 -6.64 10.98
N ARG A 69 -19.73 -7.43 11.74
CA ARG A 69 -19.73 -8.89 11.62
C ARG A 69 -19.57 -9.54 12.98
N ILE A 70 -20.15 -10.73 13.12
CA ILE A 70 -19.94 -11.61 14.26
C ILE A 70 -18.97 -12.71 13.80
N PHE A 71 -17.87 -12.86 14.51
CA PHE A 71 -16.95 -14.00 14.40
C PHE A 71 -17.14 -14.87 15.64
N GLN A 72 -17.30 -16.17 15.46
CA GLN A 72 -17.52 -17.12 16.56
C GLN A 72 -16.53 -18.27 16.45
N ASN A 73 -16.06 -18.75 17.60
CA ASN A 73 -15.16 -19.91 17.69
C ASN A 73 -13.89 -19.72 16.84
N LEU A 74 -13.31 -18.52 16.91
CA LEU A 74 -12.14 -18.13 16.12
C LEU A 74 -11.23 -17.28 16.98
N SER A 75 -9.96 -17.66 17.03
CA SER A 75 -8.94 -16.85 17.68
C SER A 75 -8.67 -15.55 16.92
N VAL A 76 -8.14 -14.55 17.63
CA VAL A 76 -7.84 -13.24 17.05
C VAL A 76 -6.98 -13.33 15.77
N PRO A 77 -5.87 -14.10 15.71
CA PRO A 77 -5.11 -14.25 14.47
C PRO A 77 -5.92 -14.86 13.31
N LYS A 78 -6.83 -15.81 13.59
CA LYS A 78 -7.72 -16.38 12.58
C LYS A 78 -8.67 -15.30 12.03
N ILE A 79 -9.27 -14.50 12.91
CA ILE A 79 -10.16 -13.40 12.51
C ILE A 79 -9.41 -12.38 11.63
N ILE A 80 -8.23 -11.93 12.06
CA ILE A 80 -7.43 -10.97 11.30
C ILE A 80 -6.99 -11.57 9.97
N GLY A 81 -6.55 -12.83 9.93
CA GLY A 81 -6.18 -13.52 8.70
C GLY A 81 -7.33 -13.56 7.69
N MET A 82 -8.54 -13.90 8.13
CA MET A 82 -9.73 -13.87 7.28
C MET A 82 -10.00 -12.46 6.72
N VAL A 83 -9.90 -11.42 7.55
CA VAL A 83 -10.07 -10.03 7.10
C VAL A 83 -9.01 -9.65 6.06
N LEU A 84 -7.75 -10.06 6.24
CA LEU A 84 -6.68 -9.80 5.29
C LEU A 84 -6.91 -10.50 3.94
N GLU A 85 -7.21 -11.80 3.96
CA GLU A 85 -7.43 -12.60 2.75
C GLU A 85 -8.61 -12.11 1.92
N GLU A 86 -9.72 -11.71 2.58
CA GLU A 86 -10.87 -11.11 1.92
C GLU A 86 -10.56 -9.80 1.17
N HIS A 87 -9.46 -9.13 1.53
CA HIS A 87 -8.97 -7.91 0.86
C HIS A 87 -7.77 -8.18 -0.06
N GLY A 88 -7.55 -9.45 -0.43
CA GLY A 88 -6.50 -9.85 -1.36
C GLY A 88 -5.09 -9.81 -0.78
N ILE A 89 -4.95 -9.68 0.55
CA ILE A 89 -3.67 -9.81 1.25
C ILE A 89 -3.55 -11.29 1.65
N GLN A 90 -2.94 -12.09 0.78
CA GLN A 90 -2.84 -13.54 0.94
C GLN A 90 -1.80 -13.94 2.00
N GLY A 91 -1.86 -15.18 2.48
CA GLY A 91 -1.00 -15.68 3.58
C GLY A 91 0.52 -15.63 3.34
N ASN A 92 0.98 -15.38 2.12
CA ASN A 92 2.39 -15.12 1.82
C ASN A 92 2.81 -13.65 1.99
N ALA A 93 1.87 -12.74 2.24
CA ALA A 93 2.08 -11.30 2.36
C ALA A 93 2.12 -10.80 3.81
N TYR A 94 1.83 -11.66 4.80
CA TYR A 94 1.87 -11.31 6.22
C TYR A 94 2.34 -12.48 7.09
N GLU A 95 2.80 -12.17 8.29
CA GLU A 95 3.18 -13.15 9.30
C GLU A 95 2.69 -12.70 10.68
N PHE A 96 2.07 -13.60 11.44
CA PHE A 96 1.69 -13.34 12.83
C PHE A 96 2.81 -13.76 13.77
N LYS A 97 3.57 -12.79 14.29
CA LYS A 97 4.58 -13.01 15.34
C LYS A 97 3.98 -12.76 16.72
N THR A 98 3.38 -13.80 17.30
CA THR A 98 2.69 -13.71 18.59
C THR A 98 3.54 -14.23 19.74
N GLY A 99 3.54 -13.51 20.87
CA GLY A 99 4.23 -13.95 22.10
C GLY A 99 3.42 -14.90 23.00
N SER A 100 2.21 -15.30 22.59
CA SER A 100 1.30 -16.10 23.41
C SER A 100 0.31 -16.88 22.53
N ILE A 101 -0.32 -17.89 23.13
CA ILE A 101 -1.43 -18.63 22.52
C ILE A 101 -2.71 -17.81 22.68
N TYR A 102 -3.44 -17.60 21.59
CA TYR A 102 -4.73 -16.93 21.61
C TYR A 102 -5.85 -17.96 21.74
N PRO A 103 -6.82 -17.76 22.65
CA PRO A 103 -7.99 -18.63 22.77
C PRO A 103 -8.85 -18.53 21.50
N GLU A 104 -9.67 -19.55 21.28
CA GLU A 104 -10.69 -19.57 20.22
C GLU A 104 -12.01 -18.90 20.64
#